data_AF-A0A3S4HZZ6-F1
#
_entry.id   AF-A0A3S4HZZ6-F1
#
_cell.length_a   1.000
_cell.length_b   1.000
_cell.length_c   1.000
_cell.angle_alpha   90.00
_cell.angle_beta   90.00
_cell.angle_gamma   90.00
#
_symmetry.space_group_name_H-M   'P 1'
#
loop_
_entity.id
_entity.type
_entity.pdbx_description
1 polymer ?
#
loop_
_entity_poly.entity_id
_entity_poly.type
_entity_poly.pdbx_seq_one_letter_code
_entity_poly.pdbx_strand_id
1 'polypeptide(L)' 'MAVPVIKMATRTELANRWYDLMDINAGTIATGEETIEDVGWKLVFTLFSMSPAAGKKTFSDQWGLHNQLAVFNPAPVT' A
#
# COMPACT_ATOMS: atom_id res chain seq x y z
N MET A 1 11.73 2.83 12.01
CA MET A 1 10.69 2.46 11.02
C MET A 1 10.53 0.95 11.10
N ALA A 2 9.33 0.44 11.37
CA ALA A 2 9.14 -1.01 11.57
C ALA A 2 9.11 -1.76 10.24
N VAL A 3 8.26 -1.32 9.30
CA VAL A 3 8.07 -1.93 7.97
C VAL A 3 7.53 -0.90 6.98
N PRO A 4 7.80 -1.03 5.67
CA PRO A 4 7.11 -0.27 4.62
C PRO A 4 5.64 -0.72 4.50
N VAL A 5 4.73 0.20 4.16
CA VAL A 5 3.29 -0.10 4.02
C VAL A 5 2.80 0.24 2.62
N ILE A 6 2.51 -0.80 1.82
CA ILE A 6 1.90 -0.67 0.50
C ILE A 6 0.41 -0.44 0.66
N LYS A 7 -0.09 0.70 0.18
CA LYS A 7 -1.52 1.02 0.17
C LYS A 7 -2.12 0.69 -1.20
N MET A 8 -3.10 -0.21 -1.21
CA MET A 8 -3.80 -0.65 -2.42
C MET A 8 -5.22 -0.07 -2.45
N ALA A 9 -5.56 0.66 -3.51
CA ALA A 9 -6.90 1.19 -3.73
C ALA A 9 -7.84 0.14 -4.33
N THR A 10 -9.08 0.10 -3.85
CA THR A 10 -10.12 -0.85 -4.31
C THR A 10 -10.87 -0.39 -5.55
N ARG A 11 -10.78 0.90 -5.92
CA ARG A 11 -11.44 1.51 -7.08
C ARG A 11 -10.54 2.57 -7.71
N THR A 12 -10.59 2.70 -9.04
CA THR A 12 -9.75 3.63 -9.80
C THR A 12 -9.97 5.09 -9.40
N GLU A 13 -11.21 5.47 -9.08
CA GLU A 13 -11.53 6.81 -8.58
C GLU A 13 -10.78 7.13 -7.26
N LEU A 14 -10.67 6.15 -6.35
CA LEU A 14 -9.95 6.33 -5.08
C LEU A 14 -8.44 6.50 -5.33
N ALA A 15 -7.89 5.69 -6.24
CA ALA A 15 -6.49 5.80 -6.66
C ALA A 15 -6.19 7.18 -7.25
N ASN A 16 -7.05 7.68 -8.12
CA ASN A 16 -6.86 8.99 -8.76
C ASN A 16 -7.06 10.15 -7.80
N ARG A 17 -7.99 10.05 -6.84
CA ARG A 17 -8.23 11.08 -5.83
C ARG A 17 -7.06 11.21 -4.85
N TRP A 18 -6.47 10.08 -4.46
CA TRP A 18 -5.35 10.01 -3.51
C TRP A 18 -4.10 9.45 -4.20
N TYR A 19 -3.74 10.05 -5.34
CA TYR A 19 -2.68 9.56 -6.23
C TYR A 19 -1.29 9.55 -5.60
N ASP A 20 -1.09 10.34 -4.55
CA ASP A 20 0.14 10.46 -3.76
C ASP A 20 0.11 9.64 -2.47
N LEU A 21 -0.96 8.85 -2.26
CA LEU A 21 -1.09 7.92 -1.14
C LEU A 21 -1.30 6.47 -1.60
N MET A 22 -1.80 6.23 -2.81
CA MET A 22 -2.11 4.88 -3.28
C MET A 22 -0.96 4.32 -4.11
N ASP A 23 -0.23 3.35 -3.55
CA ASP A 23 0.90 2.71 -4.23
C ASP A 23 0.46 1.79 -5.38
N ILE A 24 -0.74 1.21 -5.30
CA ILE A 24 -1.34 0.31 -6.31
C ILE A 24 -2.83 0.62 -6.49
N ASN A 25 -3.31 0.59 -7.74
CA ASN A 25 -4.73 0.58 -8.07
C ASN A 25 -5.20 -0.84 -8.45
N ALA A 26 -6.09 -1.44 -7.66
CA ALA A 26 -6.78 -2.69 -7.99
C ALA A 26 -8.19 -2.48 -8.57
N GLY A 27 -8.62 -1.22 -8.71
CA GLY A 27 -9.93 -0.87 -9.25
C GLY A 27 -10.11 -1.18 -10.74
N THR A 28 -9.02 -1.39 -11.47
CA THR A 28 -9.00 -1.85 -12.88
C THR A 28 -9.65 -3.22 -13.05
N ILE A 29 -9.68 -4.04 -12.00
CA ILE A 29 -10.40 -5.33 -11.98
C ILE A 29 -11.90 -5.10 -12.17
N ALA A 30 -12.46 -4.07 -11.52
CA ALA A 30 -13.88 -3.77 -11.58
C ALA A 30 -14.32 -3.21 -12.95
N THR A 31 -13.40 -2.58 -13.70
CA THR A 31 -13.67 -2.09 -15.06
C THR A 31 -13.36 -3.12 -16.15
N GLY A 32 -12.76 -4.26 -15.78
CA GLY A 32 -12.33 -5.31 -16.71
C GLY A 32 -11.07 -4.98 -17.50
N GLU A 33 -10.32 -3.95 -17.08
CA GLU A 33 -9.05 -3.55 -17.72
C GLU A 33 -7.89 -4.47 -17.35
N GLU A 34 -7.86 -4.98 -16.11
CA GLU A 34 -6.86 -5.94 -15.62
C GLU A 34 -7.62 -7.11 -14.94
N THR A 35 -7.08 -8.33 -15.02
CA THR A 35 -7.60 -9.48 -14.26
C THR A 35 -7.09 -9.48 -12.81
N ILE A 36 -7.61 -10.39 -11.98
CA ILE A 36 -7.08 -10.61 -10.63
C ILE A 36 -5.61 -11.04 -10.70
N GLU A 37 -5.28 -11.92 -11.65
CA GLU A 37 -3.94 -12.43 -11.87
C GLU A 37 -2.97 -11.33 -12.29
N ASP A 38 -3.39 -10.42 -13.19
CA ASP A 38 -2.58 -9.28 -13.63
C ASP A 38 -2.22 -8.36 -12.46
N VAL A 39 -3.23 -7.98 -11.66
CA VAL A 39 -3.02 -7.13 -10.47
C VAL A 39 -2.23 -7.88 -9.39
N GLY A 40 -2.42 -9.19 -9.26
CA GLY A 40 -1.64 -10.04 -8.37
C GLY A 40 -0.14 -10.02 -8.71
N TRP A 41 0.21 -10.17 -9.99
CA TRP A 41 1.60 -10.07 -10.44
C TRP A 41 2.16 -8.66 -10.24
N LYS A 42 1.37 -7.62 -10.52
CA LYS A 42 1.73 -6.21 -10.26
C LYS A 42 2.05 -5.97 -8.78
N LEU A 43 1.30 -6.56 -7.86
CA LEU A 43 1.61 -6.54 -6.43
C LEU A 43 2.95 -7.22 -6.12
N VAL A 44 3.20 -8.41 -6.68
CA VAL A 44 4.46 -9.13 -6.49
C VAL A 44 5.66 -8.30 -6.97
N PHE A 45 5.59 -7.73 -8.17
CA PHE A 45 6.64 -6.84 -8.68
C PHE A 45 6.83 -5.59 -7.81
N THR A 46 5.72 -5.04 -7.30
CA THR A 46 5.76 -3.88 -6.41
C THR A 46 6.49 -4.21 -5.11
N LEU A 47 6.19 -5.35 -4.48
CA LEU A 47 6.88 -5.84 -3.28
C LEU A 47 8.40 -5.94 -3.49
N PHE A 48 8.85 -6.52 -4.60
CA PHE A 48 10.28 -6.60 -4.93
C PHE A 48 10.90 -5.22 -5.17
N SER A 49 10.19 -4.34 -5.88
CA SER A 49 10.67 -2.99 -6.19
C SER A 49 10.84 -2.10 -4.95
N MET A 50 10.08 -2.39 -3.89
CA MET A 50 10.13 -1.66 -2.62
C MET A 50 11.09 -2.26 -1.60
N SER A 51 11.82 -3.32 -1.97
CA SER A 51 12.87 -3.86 -1.12
C SER A 51 13.97 -2.82 -0.86
N PRO A 52 14.64 -2.84 0.30
CA PRO A 52 15.74 -1.91 0.60
C PRO A 52 16.85 -1.92 -0.46
N ALA A 53 17.07 -3.05 -1.14
CA ALA A 53 18.03 -3.19 -2.22
C ALA A 53 17.60 -2.50 -3.53
N ALA A 54 16.29 -2.42 -3.79
CA ALA A 54 15.73 -1.82 -5.01
C ALA A 54 15.50 -0.31 -4.91
N GLY A 55 15.47 0.25 -3.70
CA GLY A 55 15.53 1.69 -3.44
C GLY A 55 14.24 2.49 -3.67
N LYS A 56 13.16 1.87 -4.18
CA LYS A 56 11.84 2.54 -4.28
C LYS A 56 11.18 2.57 -2.89
N LYS A 57 10.57 3.70 -2.54
CA LYS A 57 9.84 3.87 -1.27
C LYS A 57 8.32 3.86 -1.49
N THR A 58 7.58 3.32 -0.52
CA THR A 58 6.12 3.53 -0.42
C THR A 58 5.81 5.00 -0.19
N PHE A 59 4.61 5.46 -0.56
CA PHE A 59 4.21 6.85 -0.28
C PHE A 59 4.24 7.18 1.22
N SER A 60 3.94 6.23 2.11
CA SER A 60 4.08 6.45 3.56
C SER A 60 5.52 6.80 3.96
N ASP A 61 6.52 6.15 3.37
CA ASP A 61 7.92 6.37 3.70
C ASP A 61 8.50 7.60 2.99
N GLN A 62 7.92 7.98 1.84
CA GLN A 62 8.26 9.22 1.15
C GLN A 62 7.80 10.45 1.95
N TRP A 63 6.57 10.42 2.47
CA TRP A 63 5.96 11.55 3.18
C TRP A 63 6.14 11.50 4.70
N GLY A 64 6.72 10.43 5.25
CA GLY A 64 6.91 10.27 6.70
C GLY A 64 5.61 10.05 7.46
N LEU A 65 4.62 9.38 6.83
CA LEU A 65 3.33 9.04 7.45
C LEU A 65 3.49 7.88 8.44
N HIS A 66 4.21 8.13 9.53
CA HIS A 66 4.56 7.16 10.55
C HIS A 66 3.84 7.49 11.86
N ASN A 67 2.94 6.59 12.28
CA ASN A 67 2.35 6.67 13.61
C ASN A 67 3.19 5.88 14.62
N GLN A 68 3.05 6.19 15.91
CA GLN A 68 3.68 5.40 16.97
C GLN A 68 3.11 3.97 17.01
N LEU A 69 3.91 3.03 17.52
CA LEU A 69 3.45 1.65 17.73
C LEU A 69 2.32 1.63 18.77
N ALA A 70 1.17 1.08 18.39
CA ALA A 70 0.03 0.90 19.27
C ALA A 70 -0.05 -0.56 19.72
N VAL A 71 0.58 -0.88 20.85
CA VAL A 71 0.54 -2.23 21.42
C VAL A 71 -0.88 -2.53 21.87
N PHE A 72 -1.41 -3.68 21.45
CA PHE A 72 -2.71 -4.15 21.89
C PHE A 72 -2.69 -4.43 23.41
N ASN A 73 -3.45 -3.66 24.19
CA ASN A 73 -3.70 -3.91 25.60
C ASN A 73 -5.15 -4.34 25.81
N PRO A 74 -5.42 -5.63 26.11
CA PRO A 74 -6.78 -6.12 26.36
C PRO A 74 -7.29 -5.83 27.78
N ALA A 75 -6.42 -5.41 28.70
CA ALA A 75 -6.74 -5.22 30.11
C ALA A 75 -7.19 -3.78 30.40
N PRO A 76 -7.99 -3.54 31.45
CA PRO A 76 -8.29 -2.18 31.89
C PRO A 76 -7.02 -1.45 32.30
N VAL A 77 -6.99 -0.14 32.02
CA VAL A 77 -5.98 0.76 32.58
C VAL A 77 -6.50 1.18 33.96
N THR A 78 -5.85 0.70 35.01
CA THR A 78 -6.15 1.03 36.41
C THR A 78 -5.05 1.85 37.02
#